data_AF-A0A353YWQ4-F1
#
_entry.id   AF-A0A353YWQ4-F1
#
_cell.length_a   1.000
_cell.length_b   1.000
_cell.length_c   1.000
_cell.angle_alpha   90.00
_cell.angle_beta   90.00
_cell.angle_gamma   90.00
#
_symmetry.space_group_name_H-M   'P 1'
#
loop_
_entity.id
_entity.type
_entity.pdbx_description
1 polymer ?
#
loop_
_entity_poly.entity_id
_entity_poly.type
_entity_poly.pdbx_seq_one_letter_code
_entity_poly.pdbx_strand_id
1 'polypeptide(L)'
;MCIILNLMKKTIYTLLFVFLALNISAQKGYLLIIGGGPEKISTTTSWNYEAFNWAVEKSTNKKVAILHYSTTPSGDFEDYFVDFCGATAVKSFVVDASNANISTLINEINEYDVFYFR
;
A
#
# COMPACT_ATOMS: atom_id res chain seq x y z
N MET A 1 45.49 -11.48 30.92
CA MET A 1 44.67 -12.26 29.96
C MET A 1 43.16 -12.14 30.22
N CYS A 2 42.65 -12.23 31.46
CA CYS A 2 41.20 -12.10 31.77
C CYS A 2 40.54 -10.75 31.41
N ILE A 3 41.24 -9.62 31.52
CA ILE A 3 40.64 -8.29 31.31
C ILE A 3 40.33 -8.04 29.83
N ILE A 4 41.22 -8.44 28.93
CA ILE A 4 41.07 -8.27 27.47
C ILE A 4 39.88 -9.09 26.95
N LEU A 5 39.71 -10.32 27.46
CA LEU A 5 38.61 -11.20 27.09
C LEU A 5 37.23 -10.61 27.45
N ASN A 6 37.12 -9.96 28.62
CA ASN A 6 35.89 -9.31 29.05
C ASN A 6 35.60 -8.03 28.27
N LEU A 7 36.63 -7.31 27.82
CA LEU A 7 36.47 -6.12 26.97
C LEU A 7 35.93 -6.52 25.59
N MET A 8 36.49 -7.56 24.97
CA MET A 8 36.05 -8.08 23.67
C MET A 8 34.61 -8.58 23.68
N LYS A 9 34.20 -9.28 24.75
CA LYS A 9 32.81 -9.73 24.93
C LYS A 9 31.84 -8.55 25.00
N LYS A 10 32.17 -7.50 25.75
CA LYS A 10 31.35 -6.28 25.83
C LYS A 10 31.22 -5.59 24.48
N THR A 11 32.32 -5.46 23.73
CA THR A 11 32.29 -4.88 22.38
C THR A 11 31.40 -5.68 21.43
N ILE A 12 31.43 -7.02 21.50
CA ILE A 12 30.57 -7.90 20.70
C ILE A 12 29.09 -7.71 21.07
N TYR A 13 28.74 -7.66 22.35
CA TYR A 13 27.35 -7.42 22.76
C TYR A 13 26.84 -6.04 22.35
N THR A 14 27.68 -5.00 22.44
CA THR A 14 27.33 -3.65 21.98
C THR A 14 27.11 -3.61 20.47
N LEU A 15 27.97 -4.26 19.68
CA LEU A 15 27.80 -4.37 18.23
C LEU A 15 26.51 -5.12 17.86
N LEU A 16 26.22 -6.23 18.54
CA LEU A 16 25.00 -6.99 18.33
C LEU A 16 23.75 -6.16 18.64
N PHE A 17 23.77 -5.39 19.72
CA PHE A 17 22.65 -4.51 20.10
C PHE A 17 22.44 -3.37 19.10
N VAL A 18 23.52 -2.75 18.61
CA VAL A 18 23.45 -1.72 17.57
C VAL A 18 22.91 -2.30 16.26
N PHE A 19 23.34 -3.51 15.88
CA PHE A 19 22.85 -4.17 14.67
C PHE A 19 21.35 -4.50 14.77
N LEU A 20 20.87 -4.94 15.93
CA LEU A 20 19.43 -5.15 16.16
C LEU A 20 18.63 -3.84 16.12
N ALA A 21 19.16 -2.76 16.69
CA ALA A 21 18.49 -1.46 16.69
C ALA A 21 18.36 -0.85 15.27
N LEU A 22 19.31 -1.13 14.37
CA LEU A 22 19.27 -0.67 12.98
C LEU A 22 18.30 -1.48 12.10
N ASN A 23 17.93 -2.70 12.50
CA ASN A 23 16.97 -3.55 11.77
C ASN A 23 15.50 -3.25 12.11
N ILE A 24 15.21 -2.24 12.94
CA ILE A 24 13.84 -1.72 13.13
C ILE A 24 13.50 -0.81 11.94
N SER A 25 13.61 -1.34 10.73
CA SER A 25 13.01 -0.73 9.56
C SER A 25 11.52 -1.06 9.63
N ALA A 26 10.72 -0.11 10.10
CA ALA A 26 9.27 -0.19 9.92
C ALA A 26 9.00 -0.44 8.43
N GLN A 27 8.15 -1.42 8.12
CA GLN A 27 7.76 -1.70 6.75
C GLN A 27 7.20 -0.41 6.15
N LYS A 28 7.82 0.07 5.07
CA LYS A 28 7.34 1.26 4.37
C LYS A 28 6.01 0.91 3.70
N GLY A 29 4.97 1.68 4.02
CA GLY A 29 3.65 1.52 3.46
C GLY A 29 2.58 1.23 4.51
N TYR A 30 1.34 1.24 4.05
CA TYR A 30 0.16 0.99 4.87
C TYR A 30 -0.61 -0.17 4.25
N LEU A 31 -1.12 -1.07 5.09
CA LEU A 31 -2.04 -2.12 4.70
C LEU A 31 -3.40 -1.83 5.33
N LEU A 32 -4.42 -1.71 4.49
CA LEU A 32 -5.81 -1.54 4.90
C LEU A 32 -6.59 -2.80 4.57
N ILE A 33 -7.22 -3.42 5.57
CA ILE A 33 -8.09 -4.57 5.40
C ILE A 33 -9.51 -4.13 5.77
N ILE A 34 -10.45 -4.33 4.85
CA ILE A 34 -11.84 -3.91 5.00
C ILE A 34 -12.70 -5.18 5.10
N GLY A 35 -13.55 -5.26 6.14
CA GLY A 35 -14.33 -6.46 6.47
C GLY A 35 -15.40 -6.88 5.45
N GLY A 36 -15.54 -6.16 4.33
CA GLY A 36 -16.49 -6.45 3.26
C GLY A 36 -17.92 -5.99 3.53
N GLY A 37 -18.68 -5.84 2.45
CA GLY A 37 -20.05 -5.35 2.40
C GLY A 37 -20.35 -4.87 0.98
N PRO A 38 -21.62 -4.74 0.56
CA PRO A 38 -21.93 -4.15 -0.74
C PRO A 38 -21.36 -2.73 -0.78
N GLU A 39 -20.40 -2.48 -1.67
CA GLU A 39 -19.71 -1.20 -1.72
C GLU A 39 -20.71 -0.10 -2.08
N LYS A 40 -20.64 1.00 -1.34
CA LYS A 40 -21.48 2.16 -1.59
C LYS A 40 -20.59 3.27 -2.12
N ILE A 41 -20.82 3.64 -3.38
CA ILE A 41 -19.94 4.52 -4.16
C ILE A 41 -20.63 5.82 -4.56
N SER A 42 -21.49 6.37 -3.69
CA SER A 42 -22.35 7.50 -4.05
C SER A 42 -22.16 8.77 -3.23
N THR A 43 -21.64 8.67 -2.00
CA THR A 43 -21.50 9.83 -1.10
C THR A 43 -20.37 9.65 -0.08
N THR A 44 -19.99 10.74 0.60
CA THR A 44 -19.14 10.75 1.80
C THR A 44 -19.78 10.06 3.02
N THR A 45 -21.07 9.73 2.96
CA THR A 45 -21.78 8.98 4.01
C THR A 45 -21.82 7.47 3.73
N SER A 46 -21.13 7.03 2.68
CA SER A 46 -20.96 5.61 2.37
C SER A 46 -20.12 4.93 3.45
N TRP A 47 -20.45 3.70 3.81
CA TRP A 47 -19.79 3.00 4.91
C TRP A 47 -18.29 2.78 4.67
N ASN A 48 -17.89 2.66 3.40
CA ASN A 48 -16.50 2.48 2.97
C ASN A 48 -15.74 3.82 2.79
N TYR A 49 -16.40 4.97 2.98
CA TYR A 49 -15.82 6.29 2.74
C TYR A 49 -14.55 6.51 3.57
N GLU A 50 -14.64 6.36 4.90
CA GLU A 50 -13.52 6.66 5.80
C GLU A 50 -12.31 5.79 5.48
N ALA A 51 -12.54 4.52 5.15
CA ALA A 51 -11.49 3.58 4.79
C ALA A 51 -10.79 3.99 3.48
N PHE A 52 -11.55 4.31 2.43
CA PHE A 52 -11.00 4.68 1.13
C PHE A 52 -10.31 6.05 1.17
N ASN A 53 -10.93 7.03 1.83
CA ASN A 53 -10.34 8.35 2.03
C ASN A 53 -9.03 8.26 2.84
N TRP A 54 -9.00 7.47 3.92
CA TRP A 54 -7.78 7.24 4.68
C TRP A 54 -6.64 6.69 3.81
N ALA A 55 -6.92 5.73 2.92
CA ALA A 55 -5.90 5.17 2.03
C ALA A 55 -5.32 6.24 1.08
N VAL A 56 -6.19 7.09 0.53
CA VAL A 56 -5.76 8.22 -0.31
C VAL A 56 -4.97 9.25 0.49
N GLU A 57 -5.39 9.60 1.70
CA GLU A 57 -4.68 10.57 2.54
C GLU A 57 -3.27 10.11 2.96
N LYS A 58 -3.05 8.81 3.10
CA LYS A 58 -1.74 8.23 3.44
C LYS A 58 -0.76 8.16 2.26
N SER A 59 -1.24 8.40 1.05
CA SER A 59 -0.44 8.33 -0.17
C SER A 59 0.23 9.67 -0.49
N THR A 60 1.34 9.63 -1.23
CA THR A 60 2.10 10.84 -1.59
C THR A 60 1.48 11.52 -2.82
N ASN A 61 1.23 10.75 -3.87
CA ASN A 61 0.72 11.26 -5.15
C ASN A 61 -0.81 11.24 -5.27
N LYS A 62 -1.51 10.57 -4.34
CA LYS A 62 -2.98 10.43 -4.34
C LYS A 62 -3.58 9.76 -5.57
N LYS A 63 -2.75 9.04 -6.33
CA LYS A 63 -3.19 8.26 -7.47
C LYS A 63 -3.59 6.86 -7.03
N VAL A 64 -4.76 6.42 -7.48
CA VAL A 64 -5.33 5.11 -7.13
C VAL A 64 -5.33 4.18 -8.34
N ALA A 65 -4.70 3.02 -8.20
CA ALA A 65 -4.80 1.91 -9.13
C ALA A 65 -5.85 0.93 -8.60
N ILE A 66 -6.91 0.72 -9.38
CA ILE A 66 -7.93 -0.30 -9.12
C ILE A 66 -7.51 -1.55 -9.88
N LEU A 67 -7.21 -2.64 -9.17
CA LEU A 67 -6.74 -3.90 -9.73
C LEU A 67 -7.86 -4.94 -9.65
N HIS A 68 -8.24 -5.50 -10.80
CA HIS A 68 -9.33 -6.48 -10.86
C HIS A 68 -9.17 -7.47 -12.01
N TYR A 69 -9.89 -8.59 -11.94
CA TYR A 69 -9.83 -9.65 -12.96
C TYR A 69 -10.88 -9.50 -14.08
N SER A 70 -11.90 -8.66 -13.88
CA SER A 70 -13.04 -8.57 -14.81
C SER A 70 -12.86 -7.44 -15.82
N THR A 71 -13.18 -7.68 -17.09
CA THR A 71 -13.34 -6.60 -18.08
C THR A 71 -14.65 -5.83 -17.92
N THR A 72 -15.53 -6.28 -17.02
CA THR A 72 -16.73 -5.53 -16.66
C THR A 72 -16.29 -4.24 -15.98
N PRO A 73 -16.89 -3.09 -16.32
CA PRO A 73 -16.54 -1.82 -15.70
C PRO A 73 -16.48 -1.95 -14.17
N SER A 74 -15.48 -1.29 -13.61
CA SER A 74 -15.32 -1.02 -12.19
C SER A 74 -16.53 -0.28 -11.58
N GLY A 75 -17.58 0.03 -12.33
CA GLY A 75 -18.66 0.90 -11.88
C GLY A 75 -18.13 2.32 -11.70
N ASP A 76 -18.80 3.12 -10.89
CA ASP A 76 -18.43 4.52 -10.67
C ASP A 76 -17.32 4.67 -9.60
N PHE A 77 -16.43 3.67 -9.45
CA PHE A 77 -15.37 3.71 -8.42
C PHE A 77 -14.31 4.75 -8.73
N GLU A 78 -13.91 4.89 -10.00
CA GLU A 78 -13.01 5.94 -10.45
C GLU A 78 -13.52 7.31 -10.02
N ASP A 79 -14.76 7.60 -10.37
CA ASP A 79 -15.44 8.85 -10.01
C ASP A 79 -15.56 8.96 -8.49
N TYR A 80 -15.90 7.87 -7.79
CA TYR A 80 -16.01 7.90 -6.34
C TYR A 80 -14.71 8.28 -5.62
N PHE A 81 -13.58 7.72 -6.07
CA PHE A 81 -12.28 8.03 -5.50
C PHE A 81 -11.88 9.49 -5.76
N VAL A 82 -12.16 10.02 -6.94
CA VAL A 82 -11.89 11.43 -7.29
C VAL A 82 -12.82 12.38 -6.55
N ASP A 83 -14.13 12.17 -6.69
CA ASP A 83 -15.17 13.11 -6.24
C ASP A 83 -15.32 13.17 -4.72
N PHE A 84 -15.11 12.04 -4.04
CA PHE A 84 -15.35 11.94 -2.60
C PHE A 84 -14.10 11.63 -1.80
N CYS A 85 -13.23 10.72 -2.27
CA CYS A 85 -12.09 10.26 -1.47
C CYS A 85 -10.84 11.14 -1.59
N GLY A 86 -10.83 12.09 -2.53
CA GLY A 86 -9.73 13.06 -2.72
C GLY A 86 -8.57 12.54 -3.57
N ALA A 87 -8.81 11.54 -4.41
CA ALA A 87 -7.81 11.05 -5.36
C ALA A 87 -7.54 12.08 -6.46
N THR A 88 -6.29 12.18 -6.91
CA THR A 88 -5.89 13.09 -8.00
C THR A 88 -6.04 12.46 -9.38
N ALA A 89 -5.91 11.13 -9.46
CA ALA A 89 -6.18 10.35 -10.65
C ALA A 89 -6.50 8.91 -10.23
N VAL A 90 -7.36 8.25 -10.98
CA VAL A 90 -7.74 6.86 -10.75
C VAL A 90 -7.71 6.13 -12.07
N LYS A 91 -7.19 4.89 -12.06
CA LYS A 91 -7.23 4.02 -13.24
C LYS A 91 -7.47 2.58 -12.84
N SER A 92 -8.36 1.95 -13.59
CA SER A 92 -8.62 0.52 -13.52
C SER A 92 -7.68 -0.27 -14.42
N PHE A 93 -7.16 -1.36 -13.87
CA PHE A 93 -6.28 -2.31 -14.54
C PHE A 93 -6.87 -3.71 -14.44
N VAL A 94 -7.14 -4.29 -15.61
CA VAL A 94 -7.48 -5.71 -15.71
C VAL A 94 -6.18 -6.50 -15.65
N VAL A 95 -5.94 -7.19 -14.53
CA VAL A 95 -4.73 -7.97 -14.30
C VAL A 95 -5.11 -9.43 -14.11
N ASP A 96 -4.49 -10.32 -14.89
CA ASP A 96 -4.65 -11.77 -14.78
C ASP A 96 -3.31 -12.50 -14.97
N ALA A 97 -3.33 -13.82 -14.87
CA ALA A 97 -2.12 -14.64 -15.00
C ALA A 97 -1.40 -14.48 -16.35
N SER A 98 -2.10 -14.07 -17.40
CA SER A 98 -1.52 -13.89 -18.74
C SER A 98 -0.72 -12.58 -18.87
N ASN A 99 -1.05 -11.55 -18.08
CA ASN A 99 -0.45 -10.22 -18.20
C ASN A 99 0.33 -9.73 -16.95
N ALA A 100 0.23 -10.43 -15.81
CA ALA A 100 0.83 -10.00 -14.55
C ALA A 100 2.37 -9.81 -14.57
N ASN A 101 3.07 -10.43 -15.53
CA ASN A 101 4.52 -10.33 -15.69
C ASN A 101 4.96 -9.33 -16.79
N ILE A 102 4.01 -8.62 -17.41
CA ILE A 102 4.31 -7.63 -18.45
C ILE A 102 4.93 -6.38 -17.81
N SER A 103 6.17 -6.07 -18.18
CA SER A 103 6.95 -4.97 -17.60
C SER A 103 6.30 -3.60 -17.82
N THR A 104 5.67 -3.36 -18.96
CA THR A 104 4.97 -2.09 -19.23
C THR A 104 3.76 -1.89 -18.32
N LEU A 105 3.00 -2.95 -18.04
CA LEU A 105 1.88 -2.92 -17.11
C LEU A 105 2.36 -2.67 -15.67
N ILE A 106 3.42 -3.38 -15.25
CA ILE A 106 4.04 -3.19 -13.93
C ILE A 106 4.54 -1.75 -13.77
N ASN A 107 5.24 -1.22 -14.76
CA ASN A 107 5.77 0.15 -14.72
C ASN A 107 4.64 1.18 -14.62
N GLU A 108 3.55 0.95 -15.35
CA GLU A 108 2.39 1.83 -15.29
C GLU A 108 1.70 1.79 -13.92
N ILE A 109 1.49 0.60 -13.34
CA ILE A 109 0.91 0.42 -11.99
C ILE A 109 1.80 1.08 -10.92
N ASN A 110 3.12 1.04 -11.09
CA ASN A 110 4.08 1.65 -10.14
C ASN A 110 4.05 3.19 -10.10
N GLU A 111 3.34 3.85 -11.02
CA GLU A 111 3.10 5.29 -10.96
C GLU A 111 2.03 5.69 -9.93
N TYR A 112 1.41 4.71 -9.25
CA TYR A 112 0.32 4.89 -8.30
C TYR A 112 0.76 4.50 -6.88
N ASP A 113 0.24 5.21 -5.87
CA ASP A 113 0.59 4.97 -4.47
C ASP A 113 -0.48 4.15 -3.71
N VAL A 114 -1.71 4.13 -4.21
CA VAL A 114 -2.82 3.37 -3.62
C VAL A 114 -3.20 2.23 -4.54
N PHE A 115 -3.19 1.00 -4.01
CA PHE A 115 -3.65 -0.19 -4.72
C PHE A 115 -4.93 -0.69 -4.07
N TYR A 116 -6.03 -0.64 -4.82
CA TYR A 116 -7.32 -1.17 -4.40
C TYR A 116 -7.61 -2.46 -5.18
N PHE A 117 -7.76 -3.57 -4.46
CA PHE A 117 -8.02 -4.89 -5.07
C PHE A 117 -9.52 -5.19 -5.05
N ARG A 118 -10.05 -5.57 -6.21
CA ARG A 118 -11.46 -5.91 -6.43
C ARG A 118 -11.62 -7.22 -7.19
#